data_AF-A0A1E1WSM5-F1
#
_entry.id   AF-A0A1E1WSM5-F1
#
_cell.length_a   1.000
_cell.length_b   1.000
_cell.length_c   1.000
_cell.angle_alpha   90.00
_cell.angle_beta   90.00
_cell.angle_gamma   90.00
#
_symmetry.space_group_name_H-M   'P 1'
#
loop_
_entity.id
_entity.type
_entity.pdbx_description
1 polymer ?
#
loop_
_entity_poly.entity_id
_entity_poly.type
_entity_poly.pdbx_seq_one_letter_code
_entity_poly.pdbx_strand_id
1 'polypeptide(L)'
;MSCNSCAKPYSLLRKEKGCPNCGFSFCSKCLEYKMFVPKLKAEAKVCAKCKRLPQSDEPRKIQPPDAYYKRLGVMKNDSFDKLDSQQQPNSSNNVDQEIINRLRKLKEDSKKPQTSEEEIAQRLQKIKGEMPKTSDAEIQERLARLRGVPIATVQSQVPNQLKRK
;
A
#
# COMPACT_ATOMS: atom_id res chain seq x y z
N MET A 1 9.53 -21.49 -14.91
CA MET A 1 10.25 -20.20 -14.99
C MET A 1 11.11 -20.17 -16.24
N SER A 2 11.21 -19.02 -16.91
CA SER A 2 11.95 -18.87 -18.17
C SER A 2 12.85 -17.63 -18.15
N CYS A 3 13.82 -17.59 -19.06
CA CYS A 3 14.76 -16.47 -19.13
C CYS A 3 14.08 -15.18 -19.56
N ASN A 4 14.27 -14.10 -18.79
CA ASN A 4 13.67 -12.78 -19.04
C ASN A 4 14.20 -12.03 -20.30
N SER A 5 15.05 -12.66 -21.09
CA SER A 5 15.54 -12.12 -22.37
C SER A 5 15.17 -12.97 -23.57
N CYS A 6 15.28 -14.30 -23.48
CA CYS A 6 15.04 -15.19 -24.62
C CYS A 6 13.80 -16.07 -24.46
N ALA A 7 13.06 -15.93 -23.35
CA ALA A 7 11.86 -16.70 -22.99
C ALA A 7 12.02 -18.22 -22.96
N LYS A 8 13.23 -18.76 -23.18
CA LYS A 8 13.51 -20.20 -23.09
C LYS A 8 13.34 -20.69 -21.65
N PRO A 9 12.64 -21.81 -21.42
CA PRO A 9 12.47 -22.37 -20.09
C PRO A 9 13.80 -22.84 -19.51
N TYR A 10 13.91 -22.80 -18.19
CA TYR A 10 15.04 -23.40 -17.49
C TYR A 10 14.93 -24.93 -17.46
N SER A 11 16.08 -25.59 -17.45
CA SER A 11 16.20 -27.05 -17.38
C SER A 11 17.50 -27.43 -16.66
N LEU A 12 17.73 -28.72 -16.41
CA LEU A 12 18.96 -29.19 -15.77
C LEU A 12 20.23 -28.74 -16.52
N LEU A 13 20.16 -28.67 -17.85
CA LEU A 13 21.23 -28.18 -18.72
C LEU A 13 21.28 -26.65 -18.81
N ARG A 14 20.13 -25.99 -18.67
CA ARG A 14 19.98 -24.53 -18.76
C ARG A 14 19.61 -23.96 -17.39
N LYS A 15 20.62 -23.84 -16.53
CA LYS A 15 20.47 -23.32 -15.17
C LYS A 15 20.04 -21.84 -15.16
N GLU A 16 19.23 -21.51 -14.15
CA GLU A 16 18.80 -20.14 -13.86
C GLU A 16 19.92 -19.35 -13.16
N LYS A 17 20.13 -18.09 -13.58
CA LYS A 17 21.10 -17.16 -12.99
C LYS A 17 20.48 -15.77 -12.86
N GLY A 18 20.64 -15.14 -11.70
CA GLY A 18 20.13 -13.77 -11.47
C GLY A 18 21.08 -12.70 -12.00
N CYS A 19 20.54 -11.62 -12.56
CA CYS A 19 21.31 -10.42 -12.85
C CYS A 19 21.49 -9.59 -11.57
N PRO A 20 22.72 -9.29 -11.13
CA PRO A 20 22.96 -8.58 -9.87
C PRO A 20 22.48 -7.12 -9.89
N ASN A 21 22.29 -6.52 -11.08
CA ASN A 21 21.81 -5.15 -11.19
C ASN A 21 20.28 -5.04 -11.09
N CYS A 22 19.53 -5.84 -11.88
CA CYS A 22 18.06 -5.77 -11.96
C CYS A 22 17.30 -6.88 -11.24
N GLY A 23 17.96 -7.92 -10.73
CA GLY A 23 17.34 -9.01 -9.98
C GLY A 23 16.57 -10.04 -10.82
N PHE A 24 16.31 -9.78 -12.10
CA PHE A 24 15.64 -10.74 -12.98
C PHE A 24 16.53 -11.94 -13.31
N SER A 25 15.88 -13.06 -13.67
CA SER A 25 16.56 -14.27 -14.05
C SER A 25 16.86 -14.38 -15.54
N PHE A 26 18.04 -14.92 -15.84
CA PHE A 26 18.57 -15.12 -17.17
C PHE A 26 19.24 -16.50 -17.29
N CYS A 27 19.44 -16.96 -18.51
CA CYS A 27 20.33 -18.10 -18.77
C CYS A 27 21.78 -17.60 -18.91
N SER A 28 22.76 -18.50 -18.83
CA SER A 28 24.18 -18.15 -18.97
C SER A 28 24.50 -17.36 -20.25
N LYS A 29 23.82 -17.67 -21.38
CA LYS A 29 24.00 -16.96 -22.66
C LYS A 29 23.45 -15.53 -22.66
N CYS A 30 22.42 -15.24 -21.85
CA CYS A 30 21.82 -13.91 -21.78
C CYS A 30 22.45 -13.04 -20.67
N LEU A 31 23.27 -13.64 -19.81
CA LEU A 31 23.97 -13.00 -18.69
C LEU A 31 25.49 -13.00 -18.93
N GLU A 32 25.92 -12.38 -20.03
CA GLU A 32 27.31 -12.45 -20.49
C GLU A 32 28.12 -11.17 -20.25
N TYR A 33 27.45 -10.02 -20.24
CA TYR A 33 28.10 -8.71 -20.23
C TYR A 33 28.72 -8.41 -18.87
N LYS A 34 29.99 -7.98 -18.82
CA LYS A 34 30.63 -7.53 -17.59
C LYS A 34 30.47 -6.02 -17.40
N MET A 35 30.13 -5.62 -16.17
CA MET A 35 30.21 -4.24 -15.72
C MET A 35 30.41 -4.19 -14.21
N PHE A 36 30.98 -3.09 -13.73
CA PHE A 36 30.93 -2.77 -12.31
C PHE A 36 29.48 -2.64 -11.86
N VAL A 37 29.11 -3.21 -10.72
CA VAL A 37 27.76 -3.06 -10.15
C VAL A 37 27.90 -2.34 -8.82
N PRO A 38 27.47 -1.07 -8.71
CA PRO A 38 27.62 -0.28 -7.48
C PRO A 38 27.06 -0.99 -6.25
N LYS A 39 25.94 -1.72 -6.40
CA LYS A 39 25.31 -2.53 -5.34
C LYS A 39 26.20 -3.62 -4.76
N LEU A 40 27.10 -4.19 -5.57
CA LEU A 40 28.03 -5.26 -5.17
C LEU A 40 29.46 -4.75 -4.92
N LYS A 41 29.76 -3.48 -5.24
CA LYS A 41 31.12 -2.91 -5.21
C LYS A 41 32.16 -3.78 -5.96
N ALA A 42 31.72 -4.49 -6.98
CA ALA A 42 32.54 -5.45 -7.73
C ALA A 42 32.09 -5.55 -9.19
N GLU A 43 32.96 -6.08 -10.04
CA GLU A 43 32.61 -6.46 -11.41
C GLU A 43 31.79 -7.75 -11.43
N ALA A 44 30.66 -7.72 -12.12
CA ALA A 44 29.80 -8.88 -12.25
C ALA A 44 29.20 -9.00 -13.66
N LYS A 45 28.77 -10.21 -14.00
CA LYS A 45 28.03 -10.46 -15.24
C LYS A 45 26.59 -10.00 -15.08
N VAL A 46 26.12 -9.19 -16.03
CA VAL A 46 24.80 -8.59 -16.10
C VAL A 46 24.11 -8.94 -17.43
N CYS A 47 22.81 -8.69 -17.51
CA CYS A 47 22.05 -8.85 -18.73
C CYS A 47 22.27 -7.70 -19.72
N ALA A 48 21.95 -7.91 -20.99
CA ALA A 48 22.07 -6.90 -22.05
C ALA A 48 21.37 -5.58 -21.71
N LYS A 49 20.17 -5.65 -21.13
CA LYS A 49 19.38 -4.46 -20.72
C LYS A 49 20.13 -3.63 -19.68
N CYS A 50 20.73 -4.28 -18.68
CA CYS A 50 21.49 -3.60 -17.62
C CYS A 50 22.79 -2.96 -18.13
N LYS A 51 23.44 -3.55 -19.13
CA LYS A 51 24.65 -2.96 -19.74
C LYS A 51 24.33 -1.70 -20.56
N ARG A 52 23.16 -1.65 -21.19
CA ARG A 52 22.71 -0.51 -22.02
C ARG A 52 22.16 0.66 -21.20
N LEU A 53 21.64 0.40 -20.01
CA LEU A 53 21.12 1.45 -19.13
C LEU A 53 22.28 2.17 -18.43
N PRO A 54 22.26 3.51 -18.34
CA PRO A 54 23.22 4.23 -17.53
C PRO A 54 23.09 3.77 -16.06
N GLN A 55 24.22 3.68 -15.36
CA GLN A 55 24.22 3.47 -13.92
C GLN A 55 23.64 4.72 -13.27
N SER A 56 22.35 4.69 -12.93
CA SER A 56 21.75 5.68 -12.05
C SER A 56 21.97 5.22 -10.62
N ASP A 57 22.73 5.97 -9.84
CA ASP A 57 22.88 5.72 -8.40
C ASP A 57 21.59 6.05 -7.62
N GLU A 58 20.65 6.75 -8.25
CA GLU A 58 19.36 7.07 -7.69
C GLU A 58 18.42 5.85 -7.63
N PRO A 59 17.71 5.64 -6.49
CA PRO A 59 16.69 4.61 -6.39
C PRO A 59 15.61 4.87 -7.43
N ARG A 60 15.37 3.89 -8.31
CA ARG A 60 14.32 3.99 -9.33
C ARG A 60 12.98 4.20 -8.64
N LYS A 61 12.41 5.40 -8.75
CA LYS A 61 11.03 5.69 -8.35
C LYS A 61 10.12 4.89 -9.29
N ILE A 62 9.71 3.70 -8.86
CA ILE A 62 8.76 2.88 -9.60
C ILE A 62 7.40 3.59 -9.50
N GLN A 63 6.94 4.16 -10.60
CA GLN A 63 5.59 4.69 -10.64
C GLN A 63 4.60 3.53 -10.54
N PRO A 64 3.52 3.67 -9.75
CA PRO A 64 2.45 2.69 -9.73
C PRO A 64 1.90 2.44 -11.15
N PRO A 65 1.52 1.20 -11.51
CA PRO A 65 0.88 0.90 -12.79
C PRO A 65 -0.42 1.70 -13.00
N ASP A 66 -0.85 1.96 -14.23
CA ASP A 66 -2.08 2.72 -14.51
C ASP A 66 -3.33 2.16 -13.82
N ALA A 67 -3.41 0.83 -13.65
CA ALA A 67 -4.49 0.17 -12.92
C ALA A 67 -4.60 0.60 -11.44
N TYR A 68 -3.51 1.12 -10.84
CA TYR A 68 -3.54 1.74 -9.52
C TYR A 68 -4.32 3.05 -9.55
N TYR A 69 -4.00 3.96 -10.48
CA TYR A 69 -4.67 5.26 -10.59
C TYR A 69 -6.13 5.14 -11.01
N LYS A 70 -6.46 4.19 -11.90
CA LYS A 70 -7.85 3.89 -12.27
C LYS A 70 -8.71 3.47 -11.06
N ARG A 71 -8.14 2.70 -10.12
CA ARG A 71 -8.84 2.30 -8.89
C ARG A 71 -9.03 3.45 -7.90
N LEU A 72 -8.14 4.43 -7.91
CA LEU A 72 -8.26 5.61 -7.06
C LEU A 72 -9.26 6.65 -7.59
N GLY A 73 -9.77 6.49 -8.82
CA GLY A 73 -10.65 7.48 -9.45
C GLY A 73 -9.93 8.81 -9.76
N VAL A 74 -8.59 8.84 -9.65
CA VAL A 74 -7.78 10.03 -9.96
C VAL A 74 -7.58 10.05 -11.47
N MET A 75 -8.51 10.68 -12.18
CA MET A 75 -8.29 11.09 -13.56
C MET A 75 -7.18 12.14 -13.56
N LYS A 76 -6.00 11.80 -14.10
CA LYS A 76 -4.96 12.80 -14.37
C LYS A 76 -5.48 13.71 -15.48
N ASN A 77 -5.95 14.90 -15.09
CA ASN A 77 -6.16 16.01 -16.01
C ASN A 77 -4.80 16.67 -16.24
N ASP A 78 -3.96 16.10 -17.10
CA ASP A 78 -2.85 16.84 -17.70
C ASP A 78 -2.41 16.11 -18.99
N SER A 79 -2.96 16.61 -20.10
CA SER A 79 -2.30 16.80 -21.38
C SER A 79 -1.26 15.76 -21.80
N PHE A 80 -1.72 14.70 -22.46
CA PHE A 80 -0.98 14.12 -23.59
C PHE A 80 -1.75 14.43 -24.87
N ASP A 81 -1.26 15.44 -25.56
CA ASP A 81 -1.64 15.81 -26.91
C ASP A 81 -1.50 14.61 -27.86
N LYS A 82 -2.58 14.37 -28.62
CA LYS A 82 -2.66 13.64 -29.89
C LYS A 82 -1.86 12.32 -29.99
N LEU A 83 -2.53 11.21 -29.66
CA LEU A 83 -2.54 10.09 -30.61
C LEU A 83 -3.87 9.34 -30.57
N ASP A 84 -4.52 9.42 -31.73
CA ASP A 84 -5.68 8.67 -32.23
C ASP A 84 -7.08 9.04 -31.74
N SER A 85 -7.71 9.83 -32.60
CA SER A 85 -9.06 10.42 -32.53
C SER A 85 -10.17 9.44 -32.91
N GLN A 86 -10.24 8.26 -32.29
CA GLN A 86 -11.41 7.38 -32.44
C GLN A 86 -11.71 6.61 -31.16
N GLN A 87 -12.30 7.29 -30.19
CA GLN A 87 -13.35 6.76 -29.31
C GLN A 87 -13.76 7.86 -28.33
N GLN A 88 -14.52 8.84 -28.84
CA GLN A 88 -15.66 9.26 -28.03
C GLN A 88 -16.47 7.99 -27.76
N PRO A 89 -16.79 7.62 -26.50
CA PRO A 89 -17.96 6.79 -26.30
C PRO A 89 -19.16 7.70 -26.59
N ASN A 90 -19.46 7.91 -27.88
CA ASN A 90 -20.80 8.24 -28.38
C ASN A 90 -21.69 6.99 -28.23
N SER A 91 -21.62 6.34 -27.08
CA SER A 91 -22.66 5.48 -26.58
C SER A 91 -23.28 6.24 -25.43
N SER A 92 -24.02 7.29 -25.77
CA SER A 92 -25.11 7.75 -24.93
C SER A 92 -26.16 6.64 -24.90
N ASN A 93 -25.85 5.54 -24.23
CA ASN A 93 -26.84 4.53 -23.92
C ASN A 93 -27.87 5.23 -23.04
N ASN A 94 -29.15 5.03 -23.33
CA ASN A 94 -30.25 5.56 -22.52
C ASN A 94 -30.03 5.24 -21.02
N VAL A 95 -29.47 4.06 -20.74
CA VAL A 95 -29.05 3.58 -19.43
C VAL A 95 -28.03 4.50 -18.76
N ASP A 96 -27.00 4.96 -19.48
CA ASP A 96 -25.96 5.81 -18.90
C ASP A 96 -26.52 7.19 -18.54
N GLN A 97 -27.42 7.73 -19.37
CA GLN A 97 -28.11 8.99 -19.05
C GLN A 97 -29.06 8.84 -17.85
N GLU A 98 -29.76 7.71 -17.77
CA GLU A 98 -30.62 7.41 -16.63
C GLU A 98 -29.82 7.28 -15.32
N ILE A 99 -28.68 6.59 -15.36
CA ILE A 99 -27.77 6.46 -14.21
C ILE A 99 -27.31 7.85 -13.75
N ILE A 100 -26.89 8.72 -14.67
CA ILE A 100 -26.46 10.08 -14.34
C ILE A 100 -27.60 10.88 -13.70
N ASN A 101 -28.83 10.78 -14.22
CA ASN A 101 -29.99 11.48 -13.67
C ASN A 101 -30.37 10.96 -12.28
N ARG A 102 -30.33 9.63 -12.07
CA ARG A 102 -30.55 9.01 -10.74
C ARG A 102 -29.49 9.48 -9.72
N LEU A 103 -28.23 9.56 -10.13
CA LEU A 103 -27.14 10.04 -9.28
C LEU A 103 -27.29 11.53 -8.91
N ARG A 104 -27.78 12.36 -9.84
CA ARG A 104 -28.07 13.78 -9.58
C ARG A 104 -29.19 13.94 -8.55
N LYS A 105 -30.29 13.19 -8.73
CA LYS A 105 -31.43 13.18 -7.79
C LYS A 105 -31.02 12.73 -6.38
N LEU A 106 -30.21 11.66 -6.29
CA LEU A 106 -29.66 11.20 -5.00
C LEU A 106 -28.76 12.24 -4.32
N LYS A 107 -28.02 13.07 -5.07
CA LYS A 107 -27.22 14.16 -4.50
C LYS A 107 -28.09 15.30 -3.96
N GLU A 108 -29.22 15.59 -4.58
CA GLU A 108 -30.17 16.60 -4.12
C GLU A 108 -30.90 16.13 -2.86
N ASP A 109 -31.35 14.88 -2.84
CA ASP A 109 -32.04 14.26 -1.70
C ASP A 109 -31.09 13.94 -0.52
N SER A 110 -29.78 13.81 -0.78
CA SER A 110 -28.75 13.56 0.24
C SER A 110 -28.07 14.82 0.77
N LYS A 111 -28.70 16.00 0.64
CA LYS A 111 -28.48 17.09 1.60
C LYS A 111 -28.88 16.55 2.98
N LYS A 112 -27.95 15.83 3.62
CA LYS A 112 -28.06 15.40 5.00
C LYS A 112 -28.47 16.64 5.79
N PRO A 113 -29.47 16.56 6.68
CA PRO A 113 -29.61 17.60 7.69
C PRO A 113 -28.23 17.71 8.32
N GLN A 114 -27.65 18.90 8.21
CA GLN A 114 -26.40 19.24 8.85
C GLN A 114 -26.69 19.08 10.34
N THR A 115 -26.41 17.89 10.89
CA THR A 115 -26.60 17.60 12.31
C THR A 115 -25.82 18.67 13.03
N SER A 116 -26.51 19.59 13.70
CA SER A 116 -25.88 20.76 14.26
C SER A 116 -24.83 20.33 15.27
N GLU A 117 -23.80 21.14 15.46
CA GLU A 117 -22.77 20.87 16.47
C GLU A 117 -23.38 20.64 17.86
N GLU A 118 -24.55 21.22 18.12
CA GLU A 118 -25.37 21.05 19.32
C GLU A 118 -25.91 19.62 19.47
N GLU A 119 -26.43 19.01 18.40
CA GLU A 119 -26.90 17.62 18.41
C GLU A 119 -25.74 16.66 18.70
N ILE A 120 -24.58 16.95 18.12
CA ILE A 120 -23.34 16.19 18.34
C ILE A 120 -22.90 16.34 19.81
N ALA A 121 -22.92 17.55 20.36
CA ALA A 121 -22.57 17.82 21.76
C ALA A 121 -23.51 17.12 22.74
N GLN A 122 -24.83 17.13 22.49
CA GLN A 122 -25.81 16.43 23.33
C GLN A 122 -25.58 14.90 23.32
N ARG A 123 -25.25 14.32 22.16
CA ARG A 123 -24.91 12.89 22.05
C ARG A 123 -23.63 12.56 22.82
N LEU A 124 -22.61 13.41 22.73
CA LEU A 124 -21.36 13.25 23.48
C LEU A 124 -21.56 13.37 25.00
N GLN A 125 -22.44 14.26 25.47
CA GLN A 125 -22.78 14.37 26.89
C GLN A 125 -23.49 13.11 27.40
N LYS A 126 -24.42 12.53 26.62
CA LYS A 126 -25.08 11.26 26.97
C LYS A 126 -24.11 10.07 26.98
N ILE A 127 -23.12 10.05 26.08
CA ILE A 127 -22.09 9.00 26.02
C ILE A 127 -21.05 9.14 27.13
N LYS A 128 -20.77 10.37 27.60
CA LYS A 128 -19.93 10.64 28.77
C LYS A 128 -20.55 10.18 30.11
N GLY A 129 -21.67 9.45 30.09
CA GLY A 129 -22.15 8.69 31.23
C GLY A 129 -21.07 7.77 31.81
N GLU A 130 -21.26 7.36 33.07
CA GLU A 130 -20.23 6.76 33.93
C GLU A 130 -19.31 5.80 33.18
N MET A 131 -18.03 6.18 33.07
CA MET A 131 -16.98 5.25 32.66
C MET A 131 -17.11 3.97 33.50
N PRO A 132 -17.01 2.77 32.90
CA PRO A 132 -17.14 1.53 33.66
C PRO A 132 -16.21 1.60 34.87
N LYS A 133 -16.80 1.64 36.07
CA LYS A 133 -16.11 1.68 37.37
C LYS A 133 -15.47 0.31 37.69
N THR A 134 -15.09 -0.46 36.69
CA THR A 134 -14.31 -1.68 36.94
C THR A 134 -13.00 -1.23 37.54
N SER A 135 -12.78 -1.56 38.81
CA SER A 135 -11.57 -1.19 39.53
C SER A 135 -10.36 -1.69 38.75
N ASP A 136 -9.28 -0.92 38.75
CA ASP A 136 -8.00 -1.31 38.14
C ASP A 136 -7.55 -2.71 38.59
N ALA A 137 -7.91 -3.12 39.81
CA ALA A 137 -7.66 -4.46 40.33
C ALA A 137 -8.39 -5.58 39.55
N GLU A 138 -9.66 -5.35 39.18
CA GLU A 138 -10.46 -6.30 38.39
C GLU A 138 -9.91 -6.41 36.96
N ILE A 139 -9.47 -5.28 36.40
CA ILE A 139 -8.84 -5.21 35.08
C ILE A 139 -7.52 -5.99 35.08
N GLN A 140 -6.67 -5.77 36.08
CA GLN A 140 -5.39 -6.45 36.25
C GLN A 140 -5.55 -7.97 36.43
N GLU A 141 -6.53 -8.39 37.23
CA GLU A 141 -6.83 -9.80 37.44
C GLU A 141 -7.24 -10.49 36.12
N ARG A 142 -8.11 -9.84 35.34
CA ARG A 142 -8.56 -10.37 34.05
C ARG A 142 -7.42 -10.50 33.05
N LEU A 143 -6.50 -9.53 33.03
CA LEU A 143 -5.29 -9.56 32.20
C LEU A 143 -4.31 -10.66 32.65
N ALA A 144 -4.15 -10.89 33.96
CA ALA A 144 -3.30 -11.94 34.50
C ALA A 144 -3.80 -13.34 34.11
N ARG A 145 -5.10 -13.59 34.21
CA ARG A 145 -5.73 -14.86 33.77
C ARG A 145 -5.54 -15.11 32.28
N LEU A 146 -5.70 -14.10 31.42
CA LEU A 146 -5.48 -14.22 29.97
C LEU A 146 -4.01 -14.51 29.62
N ARG A 147 -3.07 -13.99 30.41
CA ARG A 147 -1.63 -14.21 30.22
C ARG A 147 -1.14 -15.54 30.84
N GLY A 148 -1.98 -16.24 31.60
CA GLY A 148 -1.60 -17.46 32.32
C GLY A 148 -0.60 -17.20 33.45
N VAL A 149 -0.55 -15.98 33.98
CA VAL A 149 0.41 -15.54 35.00
C VAL A 149 -0.30 -15.33 36.35
N PRO A 150 0.27 -15.75 37.48
CA PRO A 150 -0.34 -15.55 38.80
C PRO A 150 -0.37 -14.07 39.21
N ILE A 151 -1.51 -13.62 39.76
CA ILE A 151 -1.84 -12.22 40.11
C ILE A 151 -0.76 -11.57 41.01
N ALA A 152 -0.09 -12.36 41.86
CA ALA A 152 0.98 -11.90 42.76
C ALA A 152 2.17 -11.24 42.04
N THR A 153 2.41 -11.56 40.77
CA THR A 153 3.54 -10.98 40.01
C THR A 153 3.23 -9.63 39.37
N VAL A 154 1.96 -9.21 39.33
CA VAL A 154 1.55 -7.92 38.72
C VAL A 154 1.64 -6.76 39.72
N GLN A 155 1.47 -7.04 41.02
CA GLN A 155 1.51 -6.01 42.08
C GLN A 155 2.94 -5.58 42.47
N SER A 156 3.99 -6.30 42.07
CA SER A 156 5.38 -6.00 42.43
C SER A 156 6.06 -4.93 41.57
N GLN A 157 5.34 -4.33 40.60
CA GLN A 157 5.84 -3.24 39.76
C GLN A 157 5.00 -1.97 39.92
N VAL A 158 4.90 -1.47 41.15
CA VAL A 158 4.57 -0.06 41.38
C VAL A 158 5.76 0.56 42.11
N PRO A 159 6.70 1.24 41.41
CA PRO A 159 7.69 2.05 42.11
C PRO A 159 6.95 3.15 42.87
N ASN A 160 7.14 3.12 44.19
CA ASN A 160 6.69 4.12 45.15
C ASN A 160 6.91 5.54 44.62
N GLN A 161 5.82 6.31 44.60
CA GLN A 161 5.88 7.76 44.53
C GLN A 161 6.60 8.35 45.76
N LEU A 162 7.09 9.58 45.57
CA LEU A 162 7.56 10.59 46.52
C LEU A 162 9.04 10.61 46.95
N LYS A 163 9.71 11.72 46.59
CA LYS A 163 9.79 12.85 47.53
C LYS A 163 10.09 14.19 46.84
N ARG A 164 9.25 15.17 47.18
CA ARG A 164 9.41 16.61 46.99
C ARG A 164 10.72 17.13 47.58
N LYS A 165 11.34 18.10 46.90
CA LYS A 165 11.94 19.29 47.52
C LYS A 165 11.55 20.49 46.67
#